data_AF-E7EEU1-F1
#
_entry.id   AF-E7EEU1-F1
#
_cell.length_a   1.000
_cell.length_b   1.000
_cell.length_c   1.000
_cell.angle_alpha   90.00
_cell.angle_beta   90.00
_cell.angle_gamma   90.00
#
_symmetry.space_group_name_H-M   'P 1'
#
loop_
_entity.id
_entity.type
_entity.pdbx_description
1 polymer ?
#
loop_
_entity_poly.entity_id
_entity_poly.type
_entity_poly.pdbx_seq_one_letter_code
_entity_poly.pdbx_strand_id
1 'polypeptide(L)' 'EKVRFLERSFYNRFEYARFDSDVGRYEGFTPFGERNAGRWNSDPEFLEQRKAAVDTYCRYNY' A
#
# COMPACT_ATOMS: atom_id res chain seq x y z
N GLU A 1 3.40 -21.01 1.47
CA GLU A 1 2.36 -20.18 0.86
C GLU A 1 2.87 -18.75 0.72
N LYS A 2 2.65 -18.08 -0.42
CA LYS A 2 3.08 -16.67 -0.62
C LYS A 2 1.87 -15.77 -0.35
N VAL A 3 1.86 -15.14 0.81
CA VAL A 3 0.82 -14.19 1.22
C VAL A 3 1.19 -12.81 0.68
N ARG A 4 0.29 -12.19 -0.08
CA ARG A 4 0.45 -10.84 -0.65
C ARG A 4 -0.58 -9.91 -0.04
N PHE A 5 -0.12 -8.79 0.50
CA PHE A 5 -0.99 -7.71 0.94
C PHE A 5 -1.12 -6.67 -0.17
N LEU A 6 -2.36 -6.35 -0.51
CA LEU A 6 -2.70 -5.41 -1.57
C LEU A 6 -3.72 -4.42 -1.01
N GLU A 7 -3.29 -3.18 -0.81
CA GLU A 7 -4.17 -2.09 -0.39
C GLU A 7 -4.48 -1.21 -1.60
N ARG A 8 -5.76 -1.01 -1.89
CA ARG A 8 -6.23 -0.20 -3.02
C ARG A 8 -7.07 0.95 -2.47
N SER A 9 -6.69 2.17 -2.83
CA SER A 9 -7.36 3.38 -2.38
C SER A 9 -8.20 3.96 -3.52
N PHE A 10 -9.50 4.07 -3.26
CA PHE A 10 -10.49 4.52 -4.24
C PHE A 10 -11.07 5.88 -3.86
N TYR A 11 -11.18 6.77 -4.84
CA TYR A 11 -11.84 8.06 -4.73
C TYR A 11 -12.80 8.23 -5.90
N ASN A 12 -14.08 8.51 -5.64
CA ASN A 12 -15.11 8.59 -6.68
C ASN A 12 -15.16 7.38 -7.63
N ARG A 13 -14.95 6.16 -7.11
CA ARG A 13 -14.84 4.90 -7.88
C ARG A 13 -13.61 4.78 -8.77
N PHE A 14 -12.68 5.74 -8.72
CA PHE A 14 -11.38 5.66 -9.37
C PHE A 14 -10.31 5.24 -8.37
N GLU A 15 -9.53 4.23 -8.72
CA GLU A 15 -8.32 3.90 -7.96
C GLU A 15 -7.31 5.02 -8.14
N TYR A 16 -6.96 5.68 -7.05
CA TYR A 16 -5.98 6.77 -7.11
C TYR A 16 -4.61 6.33 -6.59
N ALA A 17 -4.55 5.36 -5.68
CA ALA A 17 -3.29 4.82 -5.18
C ALA A 17 -3.39 3.35 -4.80
N ARG A 18 -2.27 2.63 -4.88
CA ARG A 18 -2.16 1.21 -4.49
C ARG A 18 -0.86 0.96 -3.75
N PHE A 19 -0.92 0.17 -2.69
CA PHE A 19 0.26 -0.41 -2.04
C PHE A 19 0.30 -1.91 -2.30
N ASP A 20 1.48 -2.37 -2.69
CA ASP A 20 1.76 -3.77 -2.90
C ASP A 20 2.90 -4.22 -2.00
N SER A 21 2.71 -5.30 -1.24
CA SER A 21 3.74 -5.81 -0.35
C SER A 21 4.97 -6.37 -1.07
N ASP A 22 4.84 -6.85 -2.31
CA ASP A 22 5.94 -7.36 -3.13
C ASP A 22 6.80 -6.20 -3.66
N VAL A 23 6.16 -5.07 -4.00
CA VAL A 23 6.85 -3.84 -4.44
C VAL A 23 7.37 -3.02 -3.25
N GLY A 24 6.64 -3.03 -2.13
CA GLY A 24 7.00 -2.38 -0.88
C GLY A 24 6.86 -0.85 -0.84
N ARG A 25 6.06 -0.26 -1.75
CA ARG A 25 5.78 1.19 -1.85
C ARG A 25 4.41 1.46 -2.44
N TYR A 26 3.91 2.68 -2.26
CA TYR A 26 2.68 3.16 -2.88
C TYR A 26 2.93 3.62 -4.33
N GLU A 27 2.01 3.24 -5.22
CA GLU A 27 1.92 3.70 -6.60
C GLU A 27 0.70 4.60 -6.76
N GLY A 28 0.87 5.76 -7.39
CA GLY A 28 -0.22 6.67 -7.71
C GLY A 28 -0.65 6.52 -9.18
N PHE A 29 -1.96 6.45 -9.43
CA PHE A 29 -2.51 6.33 -10.81
C PHE A 29 -3.10 7.63 -11.34
N THR A 30 -3.22 8.63 -10.48
CA THR A 30 -3.70 9.98 -10.82
C THR A 30 -2.72 11.00 -10.25
N PRO A 31 -2.72 12.26 -10.70
CA PRO A 31 -1.85 13.29 -10.14
C PRO A 31 -2.06 13.49 -8.63
N PHE A 32 -3.31 13.33 -8.18
CA PHE A 32 -3.65 13.30 -6.76
C PHE A 32 -3.03 12.09 -6.06
N GLY A 33 -3.14 10.92 -6.70
CA GLY A 33 -2.51 9.68 -6.29
C GLY A 33 -1.01 9.76 -6.13
N GLU A 34 -0.30 10.27 -7.13
CA GLU A 34 1.16 10.41 -7.10
C GLU A 34 1.62 11.32 -5.97
N ARG A 35 0.91 12.43 -5.73
CA ARG A 35 1.24 13.32 -4.61
C ARG A 35 1.07 12.63 -3.25
N ASN A 36 0.00 11.86 -3.07
CA ASN A 36 -0.22 11.11 -1.84
C ASN A 36 0.77 9.95 -1.70
N ALA A 37 1.01 9.20 -2.78
CA ALA A 37 1.97 8.11 -2.84
C ALA A 37 3.38 8.60 -2.53
N GLY A 38 3.81 9.74 -3.09
CA GLY A 38 5.08 10.37 -2.78
C GLY A 38 5.22 10.75 -1.31
N ARG A 39 4.15 11.29 -0.71
CA ARG A 39 4.12 11.61 0.73
C ARG A 39 4.22 10.34 1.59
N TRP A 40 3.46 9.29 1.28
CA TRP A 40 3.50 8.02 1.99
C TRP A 40 4.83 7.30 1.81
N ASN A 41 5.44 7.39 0.63
CA ASN A 41 6.73 6.78 0.34
C ASN A 41 7.91 7.53 0.97
N SER A 42 7.70 8.79 1.38
CA SER A 42 8.72 9.59 2.08
C SER A 42 8.80 9.24 3.56
N ASP A 43 7.82 8.52 4.11
CA ASP A 43 7.77 8.13 5.52
C ASP A 43 8.14 6.66 5.69
N PRO A 44 9.38 6.34 6.13
CA PRO A 44 9.85 4.96 6.21
C PRO A 44 9.13 4.15 7.29
N GLU A 45 8.77 4.77 8.42
CA GLU A 45 8.05 4.10 9.50
C GLU A 45 6.66 3.63 9.02
N PHE A 46 5.94 4.50 8.30
CA PHE A 46 4.67 4.15 7.69
C PHE A 46 4.80 2.99 6.70
N LEU A 47 5.82 3.00 5.84
CA LEU A 47 6.06 1.91 4.89
C LEU A 47 6.38 0.58 5.59
N GLU A 48 7.16 0.61 6.66
CA GLU A 48 7.47 -0.59 7.44
C GLU A 48 6.23 -1.17 8.12
N GLN A 49 5.36 -0.33 8.70
CA GLN A 49 4.08 -0.78 9.25
C GLN A 49 3.20 -1.44 8.18
N ARG A 50 3.16 -0.88 6.96
CA ARG A 50 2.40 -1.47 5.85
C ARG A 50 2.99 -2.76 5.32
N LYS A 51 4.31 -2.93 5.35
CA LYS A 51 4.96 -4.22 5.04
C LYS A 51 4.67 -5.26 6.12
N ALA A 52 4.71 -4.86 7.40
CA ALA A 52 4.37 -5.72 8.53
C ALA A 52 2.89 -6.14 8.55
N ALA A 53 2.00 -5.36 7.91
CA ALA A 53 0.59 -5.69 7.77
C ALA A 53 0.33 -7.06 7.10
N VAL A 54 1.24 -7.53 6.23
CA VAL A 54 1.16 -8.88 5.65
C VAL A 54 1.18 -9.95 6.74
N ASP A 55 2.06 -9.78 7.72
CA ASP A 55 2.27 -10.76 8.80
C ASP A 55 1.12 -10.69 9.81
N THR A 56 0.71 -9.48 10.19
CA THR A 56 -0.31 -9.26 11.22
C THR A 56 -1.74 -9.51 10.74
N TYR A 57 -2.08 -9.14 9.50
CA TYR A 57 -3.44 -9.29 9.00
C TYR A 57 -3.62 -10.53 8.15
N CYS A 58 -2.68 -10.84 7.26
CA CYS A 58 -2.91 -11.92 6.31
C CYS A 58 -2.36 -13.26 6.83
N ARG A 59 -1.12 -13.28 7.32
CA ARG A 59 -0.45 -14.52 7.76
C ARG A 59 -0.96 -15.04 9.10
N TYR A 60 -1.42 -14.15 9.98
CA TYR A 60 -2.06 -14.52 11.25
C TYR A 60 -3.47 -15.11 11.09
N ASN A 61 -4.19 -14.75 10.02
CA ASN A 61 -5.59 -15.18 9.80
C ASN A 61 -5.73 -16.36 8.81
N TYR A 62 -4.62 -16.94 8.37
CA TYR A 62 -4.58 -18.05 7.42
C TYR A 62 -4.09 -19.32 8.12
#